data_AF-A0A9E3W9W5-F1
#
_entry.id   AF-A0A9E3W9W5-F1
#
_cell.length_a   1.000
_cell.length_b   1.000
_cell.length_c   1.000
_cell.angle_alpha   90.00
_cell.angle_beta   90.00
_cell.angle_gamma   90.00
#
_symmetry.space_group_name_H-M   'P 1'
#
loop_
_entity.id
_entity.type
_entity.pdbx_description
1 polymer ?
#
loop_
_entity_poly.entity_id
_entity_poly.type
_entity_poly.pdbx_seq_one_letter_code
_entity_poly.pdbx_strand_id
1 'polypeptide(L)'
;MEQISAAENITIEMDDNRWRMIVNGKVEPQVLFEASSGHPVNYKNEFASTRRLPPDGSLATDYIQRIVLGWSNTDSAWHLGLLLEAELAQTRGSRWCEIAYWPDPSSTVFSSIAARAGESLAQVVTRPFSLVPPKPQEAVVPEAPMPALPELPLAIDSEWRLEQTSSGQLQLARSAQQRWTAIRRIAWYAFWSVIFFVLVYANLNSGIAPANPAFLPYLGLFSGLVLVGLIFKNIYELLTVVNRIVIDRQARQIQGQHGTRPRWTHHGDELQAIYISQVVGKRRGSKPATYYGELNLHLKGKNAFRYLLGAEQIEEYQAEADSPTDEVVQLTARDFTTNVQAAALHIGQALEVPVWYDRRSA
;
A
#
# COMPACT_ATOMS: atom_id res chain seq x y z
N MET A 1 19.10 -11.92 -49.16
CA MET A 1 19.21 -10.70 -48.34
C MET A 1 17.84 -10.08 -48.26
N GLU A 2 17.27 -10.08 -47.06
CA GLU A 2 15.92 -9.62 -46.76
C GLU A 2 15.99 -8.34 -45.89
N GLN A 3 15.05 -7.43 -46.07
CA GLN A 3 14.97 -6.18 -45.31
C GLN A 3 13.60 -6.03 -44.64
N ILE A 4 13.61 -5.61 -43.38
CA ILE A 4 12.42 -5.44 -42.54
C ILE A 4 12.50 -4.09 -41.84
N SER A 5 11.46 -3.28 -41.94
CA SER A 5 11.36 -2.02 -41.19
C SER A 5 10.93 -2.27 -39.74
N ALA A 6 11.56 -1.58 -38.80
CA ALA A 6 11.19 -1.50 -37.39
C ALA A 6 10.91 -0.04 -36.99
N ALA A 7 10.53 0.21 -35.74
CA ALA A 7 10.31 1.56 -35.24
C ALA A 7 11.57 2.45 -35.29
N GLU A 8 11.39 3.74 -35.02
CA GLU A 8 12.49 4.72 -34.96
C GLU A 8 13.31 4.84 -36.26
N ASN A 9 12.66 4.64 -37.42
CA ASN A 9 13.31 4.63 -38.75
C ASN A 9 14.44 3.60 -38.86
N ILE A 10 14.31 2.45 -38.19
CA ILE A 10 15.27 1.36 -38.27
C ILE A 10 14.92 0.40 -39.42
N THR A 11 15.91 -0.01 -40.20
CA THR A 11 15.85 -1.15 -41.12
C THR A 11 16.72 -2.27 -40.58
N ILE A 12 16.15 -3.47 -40.52
CA ILE A 12 16.86 -4.70 -40.21
C ILE A 12 17.15 -5.42 -41.53
N GLU A 13 18.42 -5.69 -41.78
CA GLU A 13 18.86 -6.49 -42.91
C GLU A 13 19.36 -7.85 -42.43
N MET A 14 18.92 -8.91 -43.09
CA MET A 14 19.27 -10.27 -42.72
C MET A 14 19.58 -11.16 -43.93
N ASP A 15 20.57 -12.01 -43.75
CA ASP A 15 20.91 -13.14 -44.61
C ASP A 15 21.38 -14.32 -43.74
N ASP A 16 21.77 -15.44 -44.36
CA ASP A 16 22.12 -16.66 -43.65
C ASP A 16 23.34 -16.51 -42.71
N ASN A 17 24.20 -15.53 -42.94
CA ASN A 17 25.46 -15.35 -42.21
C ASN A 17 25.57 -14.01 -41.49
N ARG A 18 24.64 -13.08 -41.72
CA ARG A 18 24.74 -11.70 -41.26
C ARG A 18 23.39 -11.13 -40.88
N TRP A 19 23.38 -10.39 -39.78
CA TRP A 19 22.23 -9.64 -39.31
C TRP A 19 22.67 -8.21 -38.97
N ARG A 20 21.98 -7.20 -39.50
CA ARG A 20 22.32 -5.79 -39.28
C ARG A 20 21.10 -4.98 -38.91
N MET A 21 21.27 -4.07 -37.96
CA MET A 21 20.32 -3.01 -37.65
C MET A 21 20.89 -1.68 -38.12
N ILE A 22 20.16 -1.03 -39.02
CA ILE A 22 20.54 0.20 -39.69
C ILE A 22 19.55 1.29 -39.34
N VAL A 23 20.03 2.42 -38.82
CA VAL A 23 19.19 3.62 -38.67
C VAL A 23 19.20 4.40 -39.98
N ASN A 24 18.02 4.65 -40.52
CA ASN A 24 17.85 5.47 -41.71
C ASN A 24 17.89 6.95 -41.31
N GLY A 25 19.10 7.52 -41.32
CA GLY A 25 19.31 8.94 -41.09
C GLY A 25 18.98 9.82 -42.31
N LYS A 26 18.99 11.14 -42.11
CA LYS A 26 18.74 12.13 -43.19
C LYS A 26 19.88 12.25 -44.22
N VAL A 27 21.08 11.79 -43.89
CA VAL A 27 22.30 12.00 -44.73
C VAL A 27 22.84 10.67 -45.23
N GLU A 28 23.15 9.72 -44.34
CA GLU A 28 23.56 8.36 -44.71
C GLU A 28 23.02 7.31 -43.72
N PRO A 29 22.66 6.09 -44.17
CA PRO A 29 22.29 4.98 -43.29
C PRO A 29 23.47 4.55 -42.41
N GLN A 30 23.22 4.31 -41.12
CA GLN A 30 24.27 3.88 -40.19
C GLN A 30 23.94 2.54 -39.55
N VAL A 31 24.88 1.60 -39.63
CA VAL A 31 24.81 0.32 -38.91
C VAL A 31 25.06 0.60 -37.42
N LEU A 32 24.07 0.33 -36.57
CA LEU A 32 24.17 0.49 -35.12
C LEU A 32 24.53 -0.81 -34.41
N PHE A 33 24.09 -1.94 -34.97
CA PHE A 33 24.30 -3.27 -34.42
C PHE A 33 24.46 -4.26 -35.58
N GLU A 34 25.41 -5.18 -35.43
CA GLU A 34 25.75 -6.17 -36.43
C GLU A 34 26.16 -7.49 -35.78
N ALA A 35 25.60 -8.59 -36.28
CA ALA A 35 26.04 -9.93 -35.96
C ALA A 35 26.51 -10.63 -37.25
N SER A 36 27.58 -11.40 -37.15
CA SER A 36 28.07 -12.28 -38.22
C SER A 36 28.37 -13.65 -37.64
N SER A 37 28.08 -14.70 -38.41
CA SER A 37 28.28 -16.09 -37.96
C SER A 37 29.73 -16.32 -37.51
N GLY A 38 29.91 -16.93 -36.34
CA GLY A 38 31.22 -17.23 -35.75
C GLY A 38 31.99 -16.03 -35.18
N HIS A 39 31.40 -14.82 -35.15
CA HIS A 39 32.06 -13.62 -34.66
C HIS A 39 31.28 -12.99 -33.48
N PRO A 40 31.94 -12.18 -32.63
CA PRO A 40 31.25 -11.34 -31.66
C PRO A 40 30.23 -10.41 -32.34
N VAL A 41 29.21 -10.05 -31.59
CA VAL A 41 28.25 -9.02 -32.00
C VAL A 41 28.93 -7.66 -31.90
N ASN A 42 28.92 -6.87 -32.96
CA ASN A 42 29.49 -5.53 -32.98
C ASN A 42 28.39 -4.48 -32.91
N TYR A 43 28.66 -3.35 -32.25
CA TYR A 43 27.71 -2.26 -32.12
C TYR A 43 28.42 -0.92 -31.95
N LYS A 44 27.73 0.17 -32.31
CA LYS A 44 28.25 1.53 -32.11
C LYS A 44 28.15 1.95 -30.65
N ASN A 45 29.04 2.85 -30.25
CA ASN A 45 29.08 3.39 -28.87
C ASN A 45 27.77 4.06 -28.45
N GLU A 46 27.05 4.72 -29.35
CA GLU A 46 25.74 5.35 -29.05
C GLU A 46 24.66 4.30 -28.71
N PHE A 47 24.69 3.17 -29.41
CA PHE A 47 23.85 2.02 -29.11
C PHE A 47 24.25 1.43 -27.75
N ALA A 48 25.56 1.29 -27.51
CA ALA A 48 26.12 0.76 -26.28
C ALA A 48 25.75 1.59 -25.04
N SER A 49 25.92 2.91 -25.11
CA SER A 49 25.73 3.83 -23.98
C SER A 49 24.29 3.82 -23.49
N THR A 50 23.33 3.84 -24.42
CA THR A 50 21.90 3.84 -24.12
C THR A 50 21.46 2.53 -23.46
N ARG A 51 22.10 1.42 -23.85
CA ARG A 51 21.77 0.06 -23.39
C ARG A 51 22.75 -0.48 -22.34
N ARG A 52 23.66 0.39 -21.85
CA ARG A 52 24.71 0.06 -20.87
C ARG A 52 25.46 -1.23 -21.23
N LEU A 53 25.79 -1.39 -22.51
CA LEU A 53 26.68 -2.46 -22.99
C LEU A 53 28.15 -2.07 -22.77
N PRO A 54 29.06 -3.05 -22.82
CA PRO A 54 30.50 -2.78 -22.80
C PRO A 54 30.91 -1.72 -23.84
N PRO A 55 31.83 -0.80 -23.51
CA PRO A 55 32.19 0.32 -24.37
C PRO A 55 33.20 -0.05 -25.48
N ASP A 56 33.66 -1.29 -25.53
CA ASP A 56 34.58 -1.83 -26.53
C ASP A 56 33.93 -2.00 -27.91
N GLY A 57 32.61 -1.83 -28.01
CA GLY A 57 31.86 -1.93 -29.26
C GLY A 57 31.67 -3.38 -29.74
N SER A 58 31.96 -4.35 -28.88
CA SER A 58 31.83 -5.78 -29.18
C SER A 58 31.19 -6.52 -28.01
N LEU A 59 30.47 -7.61 -28.30
CA LEU A 59 29.88 -8.49 -27.29
C LEU A 59 30.10 -9.92 -27.73
N ALA A 60 30.91 -10.66 -26.97
CA ALA A 60 31.09 -12.08 -27.20
C ALA A 60 29.75 -12.81 -27.09
N THR A 61 29.50 -13.75 -28.00
CA THR A 61 28.22 -14.47 -28.05
C THR A 61 27.96 -15.28 -26.79
N ASP A 62 29.00 -15.65 -26.02
CA ASP A 62 28.91 -16.33 -24.73
C ASP A 62 28.25 -15.49 -23.63
N TYR A 63 28.22 -14.17 -23.77
CA TYR A 63 27.46 -13.30 -22.87
C TYR A 63 25.97 -13.21 -23.23
N ILE A 64 25.56 -13.80 -24.36
CA ILE A 64 24.18 -13.82 -24.83
C ILE A 64 23.59 -15.19 -24.51
N GLN A 65 22.68 -15.24 -23.54
CA GLN A 65 22.01 -16.48 -23.16
C GLN A 65 21.03 -16.95 -24.24
N ARG A 66 20.23 -16.03 -24.79
CA ARG A 66 19.24 -16.29 -25.85
C ARG A 66 18.75 -15.00 -26.48
N ILE A 67 18.19 -15.12 -27.68
CA ILE A 67 17.43 -14.07 -28.36
C ILE A 67 15.96 -14.23 -27.98
N VAL A 68 15.28 -13.13 -27.68
CA VAL A 68 13.90 -13.15 -27.23
C VAL A 68 13.10 -12.11 -28.00
N LEU A 69 11.94 -12.53 -28.49
CA LEU A 69 10.90 -11.64 -28.97
C LEU A 69 9.71 -11.69 -28.01
N GLY A 70 9.30 -10.56 -27.46
CA GLY A 70 8.18 -10.49 -26.54
C GLY A 70 7.19 -9.40 -26.90
N TRP A 71 5.90 -9.69 -26.69
CA TRP A 71 4.83 -8.70 -26.79
C TRP A 71 4.70 -7.90 -25.49
N SER A 72 4.64 -6.57 -25.61
CA SER A 72 4.35 -5.65 -24.52
C SER A 72 2.94 -5.06 -24.67
N ASN A 73 2.11 -5.26 -23.64
CA ASN A 73 0.77 -4.69 -23.58
C ASN A 73 0.77 -3.19 -23.23
N THR A 74 1.87 -2.68 -22.66
CA THR A 74 1.93 -1.29 -22.14
C THR A 74 1.98 -0.27 -23.27
N ASP A 75 2.71 -0.58 -24.33
CA ASP A 75 2.94 0.25 -25.51
C ASP A 75 2.44 -0.40 -26.81
N SER A 76 1.79 -1.57 -26.70
CA SER A 76 1.27 -2.34 -27.83
C SER A 76 2.34 -2.55 -28.91
N ALA A 77 3.48 -3.13 -28.51
CA ALA A 77 4.59 -3.40 -29.42
C ALA A 77 5.25 -4.76 -29.20
N TRP A 78 5.84 -5.28 -30.27
CA TRP A 78 6.75 -6.42 -30.24
C TRP A 78 8.18 -5.94 -29.99
N HIS A 79 8.86 -6.45 -28.97
CA HIS A 79 10.23 -6.08 -28.61
C HIS A 79 11.18 -7.25 -28.85
N LEU A 80 12.18 -7.04 -29.69
CA LEU A 80 13.28 -7.97 -29.93
C LEU A 80 14.49 -7.55 -29.10
N GLY A 81 15.06 -8.50 -28.37
CA GLY A 81 16.22 -8.23 -27.53
C GLY A 81 17.06 -9.44 -27.21
N LEU A 82 18.20 -9.17 -26.57
CA LEU A 82 19.11 -10.16 -26.02
C LEU A 82 18.81 -10.36 -24.54
N LEU A 83 18.70 -11.62 -24.12
CA LEU A 83 18.79 -11.98 -22.72
C LEU A 83 20.26 -12.28 -22.41
N LEU A 84 20.88 -11.48 -21.55
CA LEU A 84 22.29 -11.59 -21.23
C LEU A 84 22.55 -12.50 -20.03
N GLU A 85 23.75 -13.08 -19.99
CA GLU A 85 24.23 -13.89 -18.87
C GLU A 85 24.34 -13.10 -17.57
N ALA A 86 24.31 -13.82 -16.44
CA ALA A 86 24.19 -13.24 -15.11
C ALA A 86 25.31 -12.23 -14.76
N GLU A 87 26.54 -12.52 -15.17
CA GLU A 87 27.73 -11.69 -14.91
C GLU A 87 27.59 -10.29 -15.53
N LEU A 88 27.26 -10.23 -16.82
CA LEU A 88 27.07 -8.97 -17.54
C LEU A 88 25.80 -8.25 -17.07
N ALA A 89 24.75 -9.00 -16.73
CA ALA A 89 23.51 -8.44 -16.23
C ALA A 89 23.66 -7.73 -14.87
N GLN A 90 24.51 -8.24 -13.96
CA GLN A 90 24.79 -7.61 -12.66
C GLN A 90 25.42 -6.23 -12.83
N THR A 91 26.40 -6.11 -13.73
CA THR A 91 27.07 -4.83 -14.02
C THR A 91 26.10 -3.82 -14.64
N ARG A 92 25.17 -4.30 -15.47
CA ARG A 92 24.21 -3.45 -16.17
C ARG A 92 23.00 -3.02 -15.31
N GLY A 93 22.59 -3.88 -14.38
CA GLY A 93 21.35 -3.77 -13.61
C GLY A 93 20.11 -4.37 -14.31
N SER A 94 20.29 -5.10 -15.41
CA SER A 94 19.20 -5.81 -16.11
C SER A 94 19.74 -6.93 -16.99
N ARG A 95 19.01 -8.04 -17.10
CA ARG A 95 19.29 -9.12 -18.07
C ARG A 95 18.75 -8.81 -19.47
N TRP A 96 17.75 -7.94 -19.57
CA TRP A 96 17.13 -7.56 -20.84
C TRP A 96 17.94 -6.48 -21.56
N CYS A 97 18.27 -6.73 -22.83
CA CYS A 97 18.86 -5.76 -23.76
C CYS A 97 17.97 -5.63 -24.98
N GLU A 98 17.14 -4.59 -25.06
CA GLU A 98 16.35 -4.36 -26.26
C GLU A 98 17.26 -4.02 -27.46
N ILE A 99 16.90 -4.50 -28.65
CA ILE A 99 17.56 -4.17 -29.91
C ILE A 99 16.64 -3.32 -30.78
N ALA A 100 15.44 -3.83 -31.07
CA ALA A 100 14.46 -3.20 -31.94
C ALA A 100 13.04 -3.52 -31.48
N TYR A 101 12.06 -2.71 -31.90
CA TYR A 101 10.65 -2.95 -31.61
C TYR A 101 9.72 -2.58 -32.77
N TRP A 102 8.51 -3.14 -32.77
CA TRP A 102 7.47 -2.94 -33.77
C TRP A 102 6.13 -2.61 -33.10
N PRO A 103 5.66 -1.35 -33.17
CA PRO A 103 4.32 -0.95 -32.75
C PRO A 103 3.26 -1.70 -33.56
N ASP A 104 2.40 -2.45 -32.89
CA ASP A 104 1.40 -3.31 -33.54
C ASP A 104 0.06 -3.23 -32.79
N PRO A 105 -0.85 -2.31 -33.12
CA PRO A 105 -2.09 -2.15 -32.38
C PRO A 105 -2.93 -3.42 -32.20
N SER A 106 -2.78 -4.43 -33.08
CA SER A 106 -3.53 -5.68 -33.02
C SER A 106 -2.69 -6.90 -32.61
N SER A 107 -1.40 -6.73 -32.25
CA SER A 107 -0.41 -7.79 -31.92
C SER A 107 -0.13 -8.82 -33.02
N THR A 108 -0.82 -8.73 -34.15
CA THR A 108 -0.82 -9.75 -35.21
C THR A 108 -0.19 -9.29 -36.51
N VAL A 109 -0.08 -7.98 -36.76
CA VAL A 109 0.42 -7.43 -38.03
C VAL A 109 1.90 -7.69 -38.20
N PHE A 110 2.70 -7.45 -37.16
CA PHE A 110 4.16 -7.54 -37.19
C PHE A 110 4.70 -8.80 -36.52
N SER A 111 3.84 -9.65 -35.95
CA SER A 111 4.27 -10.84 -35.19
C SER A 111 5.17 -11.78 -36.00
N SER A 112 4.78 -12.14 -37.23
CA SER A 112 5.53 -13.05 -38.10
C SER A 112 6.85 -12.43 -38.59
N ILE A 113 6.80 -11.14 -38.94
CA ILE A 113 7.95 -10.37 -39.42
C ILE A 113 8.98 -10.20 -38.31
N ALA A 114 8.55 -9.83 -37.10
CA ALA A 114 9.41 -9.69 -35.94
C ALA A 114 9.96 -11.04 -35.46
N ALA A 115 9.15 -12.11 -35.50
CA ALA A 115 9.59 -13.47 -35.16
C ALA A 115 10.72 -13.91 -36.08
N ARG A 116 10.54 -13.76 -37.40
CA ARG A 116 11.56 -14.07 -38.39
C ARG A 116 12.85 -13.26 -38.19
N ALA A 117 12.73 -11.97 -37.84
CA ALA A 117 13.90 -11.14 -37.52
C ALA A 117 14.68 -11.68 -36.30
N GLY A 118 13.97 -12.14 -35.27
CA GLY A 118 14.57 -12.74 -34.08
C GLY A 118 15.15 -14.13 -34.33
N GLU A 119 14.48 -14.97 -35.11
CA GLU A 119 14.94 -16.30 -35.52
C GLU A 119 16.23 -16.20 -36.34
N SER A 120 16.28 -15.29 -37.31
CA SER A 120 17.49 -15.05 -38.11
C SER A 120 18.66 -14.57 -37.23
N LEU A 121 18.42 -13.64 -36.30
CA LEU A 121 19.46 -13.19 -35.38
C LEU A 121 19.97 -14.34 -34.50
N ALA A 122 19.07 -15.19 -34.00
CA ALA A 122 19.39 -16.35 -33.20
C ALA A 122 20.25 -17.37 -33.96
N GLN A 123 19.94 -17.60 -35.24
CA GLN A 123 20.75 -18.43 -36.12
C GLN A 123 22.16 -17.87 -36.31
N VAL A 124 22.28 -16.58 -36.66
CA VAL A 124 23.59 -15.92 -36.89
C VAL A 124 24.45 -15.91 -35.62
N VAL A 125 23.86 -15.63 -34.45
CA VAL A 125 24.57 -15.59 -33.17
C VAL A 125 24.79 -16.99 -32.57
N THR A 126 24.18 -18.03 -33.17
CA THR A 126 24.21 -19.42 -32.69
C THR A 126 23.69 -19.55 -31.25
N ARG A 127 22.57 -18.86 -30.95
CA ARG A 127 21.91 -18.89 -29.63
C ARG A 127 20.43 -19.27 -29.77
N PRO A 128 19.81 -19.82 -28.71
CA PRO A 128 18.39 -20.15 -28.74
C PRO A 128 17.51 -18.91 -29.01
N PHE A 129 16.42 -19.11 -29.74
CA PHE A 129 15.34 -18.13 -29.88
C PHE A 129 14.18 -18.49 -28.95
N SER A 130 13.57 -17.49 -28.32
CA SER A 130 12.36 -17.65 -27.50
C SER A 130 11.32 -16.62 -27.91
N LEU A 131 10.19 -17.10 -28.42
CA LEU A 131 9.01 -16.28 -28.66
C LEU A 131 8.13 -16.27 -27.40
N VAL A 132 7.90 -15.10 -26.83
CA VAL A 132 6.90 -14.89 -25.78
C VAL A 132 5.65 -14.34 -26.45
N PRO A 133 4.61 -15.16 -26.66
CA PRO A 133 3.40 -14.71 -27.34
C PRO A 133 2.72 -13.59 -26.53
N PRO A 134 1.82 -12.80 -27.16
CA PRO A 134 0.93 -11.94 -26.41
C PRO A 134 0.25 -12.82 -25.38
N LYS A 135 0.34 -12.44 -24.10
CA LYS A 135 -0.54 -13.06 -23.11
C LYS A 135 -1.93 -12.88 -23.69
N PRO A 136 -2.72 -13.95 -23.89
CA PRO A 136 -4.13 -13.81 -24.23
C PRO A 136 -4.61 -12.73 -23.30
N GLN A 137 -5.10 -11.62 -23.86
CA GLN A 137 -5.79 -10.62 -23.08
C GLN A 137 -6.74 -11.48 -22.27
N GLU A 138 -6.50 -11.62 -20.96
CA GLU A 138 -7.44 -12.32 -20.10
C GLU A 138 -8.73 -11.67 -20.52
N ALA A 139 -9.62 -12.48 -21.14
CA ALA A 139 -10.90 -11.99 -21.59
C ALA A 139 -11.33 -11.11 -20.44
N VAL A 140 -11.64 -9.84 -20.70
CA VAL A 140 -12.16 -8.96 -19.66
C VAL A 140 -13.40 -9.71 -19.20
N VAL A 141 -13.22 -10.59 -18.22
CA VAL A 141 -14.24 -11.19 -17.40
C VAL A 141 -14.85 -9.90 -16.93
N PRO A 142 -16.08 -9.57 -17.38
CA PRO A 142 -16.71 -8.31 -17.05
C PRO A 142 -16.43 -8.14 -15.58
N GLU A 143 -15.64 -7.11 -15.25
CA GLU A 143 -14.97 -7.00 -13.97
C GLU A 143 -16.01 -7.40 -12.93
N ALA A 144 -15.81 -8.56 -12.28
CA ALA A 144 -16.86 -9.10 -11.42
C ALA A 144 -17.25 -7.93 -10.51
N PRO A 145 -18.55 -7.52 -10.52
CA PRO A 145 -18.96 -6.24 -10.00
C PRO A 145 -18.30 -6.10 -8.63
N MET A 146 -17.51 -5.04 -8.46
CA MET A 146 -16.72 -4.85 -7.24
C MET A 146 -17.61 -5.23 -6.06
N PRO A 147 -17.21 -6.19 -5.21
CA PRO A 147 -18.06 -6.65 -4.15
C PRO A 147 -18.51 -5.43 -3.35
N ALA A 148 -19.82 -5.29 -3.20
CA ALA A 148 -20.38 -4.16 -2.48
C ALA A 148 -19.79 -4.15 -1.07
N LEU A 149 -19.39 -2.97 -0.61
CA LEU A 149 -18.94 -2.84 0.77
C LEU A 149 -20.09 -3.24 1.72
N PRO A 150 -19.77 -3.77 2.91
CA PRO A 150 -20.78 -4.12 3.90
C PRO A 150 -21.72 -2.94 4.16
N GLU A 151 -23.00 -3.25 4.31
CA GLU A 151 -24.02 -2.25 4.62
C GLU A 151 -23.75 -1.60 5.98
N LEU A 152 -24.07 -0.32 6.08
CA LEU A 152 -23.95 0.43 7.32
C LEU A 152 -25.23 0.21 8.16
N PRO A 153 -25.12 0.12 9.50
CA PRO A 153 -23.99 0.49 10.33
C PRO A 153 -22.94 -0.63 10.52
N LEU A 154 -21.67 -0.23 10.53
CA LEU A 154 -20.54 -1.14 10.73
C LEU A 154 -19.95 -0.96 12.15
N ALA A 155 -19.92 -2.03 12.93
CA ALA A 155 -19.26 -2.04 14.24
C ALA A 155 -17.76 -2.28 14.05
N ILE A 156 -16.93 -1.29 14.38
CA ILE A 156 -15.48 -1.37 14.25
C ILE A 156 -14.90 -2.06 15.48
N ASP A 157 -15.31 -1.60 16.66
CA ASP A 157 -15.01 -2.21 17.95
C ASP A 157 -16.16 -1.90 18.94
N SER A 158 -15.94 -2.15 20.23
CA SER A 158 -16.91 -1.81 21.28
C SER A 158 -17.11 -0.29 21.48
N GLU A 159 -16.18 0.53 21.00
CA GLU A 159 -16.17 1.97 21.17
C GLU A 159 -16.72 2.72 19.95
N TRP A 160 -16.50 2.23 18.74
CA TRP A 160 -16.72 2.93 17.48
C TRP A 160 -17.62 2.16 16.55
N ARG A 161 -18.55 2.89 15.96
CA ARG A 161 -19.41 2.42 14.88
C ARG A 161 -19.42 3.44 13.75
N LEU A 162 -19.35 2.96 12.51
CA LEU A 162 -19.55 3.75 11.31
C LEU A 162 -21.02 3.67 10.92
N GLU A 163 -21.69 4.81 10.82
CA GLU A 163 -23.11 4.90 10.47
C GLU A 163 -23.30 5.92 9.36
N GLN A 164 -24.37 5.76 8.59
CA GLN A 164 -24.82 6.78 7.65
C GLN A 164 -25.99 7.56 8.27
N THR A 165 -25.88 8.89 8.24
CA THR A 165 -26.94 9.79 8.69
C THR A 165 -28.05 9.83 7.65
N SER A 166 -29.27 10.23 8.04
CA SER A 166 -30.40 10.43 7.11
C SER A 166 -30.11 11.44 5.99
N SER A 167 -29.14 12.36 6.20
CA SER A 167 -28.63 13.29 5.20
C SER A 167 -27.63 12.67 4.20
N GLY A 168 -27.31 11.38 4.34
CA GLY A 168 -26.34 10.67 3.52
C GLY A 168 -24.88 10.82 3.97
N GLN A 169 -24.60 11.62 5.00
CA GLN A 169 -23.25 11.80 5.57
C GLN A 169 -22.81 10.58 6.39
N LEU A 170 -21.54 10.20 6.26
CA LEU A 170 -20.95 9.15 7.08
C LEU A 170 -20.51 9.72 8.43
N GLN A 171 -20.76 8.99 9.52
CA GLN A 171 -20.33 9.38 10.85
C GLN A 171 -19.71 8.18 11.58
N LEU A 172 -18.52 8.37 12.12
CA LEU A 172 -17.98 7.50 13.16
C LEU A 172 -18.46 8.06 14.49
N ALA A 173 -19.29 7.30 15.19
CA ALA A 173 -19.84 7.69 16.47
C ALA A 173 -19.28 6.80 17.58
N ARG A 174 -18.88 7.41 18.70
CA ARG A 174 -18.56 6.65 19.90
C ARG A 174 -19.80 6.08 20.57
N SER A 175 -19.70 4.86 21.08
CA SER A 175 -20.77 4.18 21.80
C SER A 175 -21.10 4.92 23.11
N ALA A 176 -22.39 5.01 23.44
CA ALA A 176 -22.83 5.65 24.68
C ALA A 176 -22.32 4.93 25.94
N GLN A 177 -21.95 3.65 25.80
CA GLN A 177 -21.47 2.81 26.90
C GLN A 177 -20.17 3.34 27.51
N GLN A 178 -19.25 3.87 26.71
CA GLN A 178 -17.98 4.43 27.21
C GLN A 178 -18.23 5.67 28.09
N ARG A 179 -19.18 6.54 27.71
CA ARG A 179 -19.57 7.69 28.54
C ARG A 179 -20.11 7.24 29.90
N TRP A 180 -20.91 6.18 29.93
CA TRP A 180 -21.43 5.62 31.18
C TRP A 180 -20.34 4.98 32.04
N THR A 181 -19.36 4.29 31.46
CA THR A 181 -18.24 3.73 32.26
C THR A 181 -17.35 4.82 32.84
N ALA A 182 -17.13 5.92 32.10
CA ALA A 182 -16.40 7.09 32.62
C ALA A 182 -17.18 7.76 33.76
N ILE A 183 -18.48 7.99 33.61
CA ILE A 183 -19.33 8.58 34.66
C ILE A 183 -19.36 7.69 35.90
N ARG A 184 -19.48 6.36 35.74
CA ARG A 184 -19.43 5.42 36.87
C ARG A 184 -18.08 5.46 37.59
N ARG A 185 -16.96 5.53 36.86
CA ARG A 185 -15.62 5.69 37.43
C ARG A 185 -15.51 7.00 38.22
N ILE A 186 -15.97 8.12 37.66
CA ILE A 186 -16.01 9.42 38.34
C ILE A 186 -16.83 9.34 39.63
N ALA A 187 -18.04 8.79 39.57
CA ALA A 187 -18.92 8.63 40.72
C ALA A 187 -18.28 7.74 41.80
N TRP A 188 -17.61 6.65 41.40
CA TRP A 188 -16.92 5.74 42.29
C TRP A 188 -15.73 6.41 42.98
N TYR A 189 -14.89 7.13 42.24
CA TYR A 189 -13.77 7.87 42.81
C TYR A 189 -14.25 9.01 43.72
N ALA A 190 -15.33 9.70 43.36
CA ALA A 190 -15.93 10.73 44.20
C ALA A 190 -16.44 10.14 45.52
N PHE A 191 -17.13 9.01 45.47
CA PHE A 191 -17.61 8.31 46.66
C PHE A 191 -16.46 7.93 47.61
N TRP A 192 -15.41 7.29 47.10
CA TRP A 192 -14.25 6.92 47.92
C TRP A 192 -13.48 8.13 48.44
N SER A 193 -13.35 9.18 47.63
CA SER A 193 -12.70 10.41 48.06
C SER A 193 -13.43 11.05 49.25
N VAL A 194 -14.76 11.09 49.23
CA VAL A 194 -15.57 11.60 50.35
C VAL A 194 -15.36 10.73 51.60
N ILE A 195 -15.38 9.40 51.46
CA ILE A 195 -15.11 8.49 52.58
C ILE A 195 -13.75 8.77 53.21
N PHE A 196 -12.68 8.87 52.41
CA PHE A 196 -11.35 9.16 52.94
C PHE A 196 -11.31 10.50 53.69
N PHE A 197 -11.89 11.57 53.14
CA PHE A 197 -11.92 12.85 53.82
C PHE A 197 -12.74 12.83 55.11
N VAL A 198 -13.87 12.12 55.14
CA VAL A 198 -14.69 11.95 56.36
C VAL A 198 -13.94 11.14 57.41
N LEU A 199 -13.25 10.06 57.04
CA LEU A 199 -12.45 9.26 57.96
C LEU A 199 -11.29 10.08 58.56
N VAL A 200 -10.60 10.86 57.72
CA VAL A 200 -9.54 11.77 58.20
C VAL A 200 -10.13 12.81 59.16
N TYR A 201 -11.25 13.43 58.81
CA TYR A 201 -11.92 14.41 59.66
C TYR A 201 -12.39 13.83 61.00
N ALA A 202 -13.01 12.64 60.98
CA ALA A 202 -13.47 11.96 62.17
C ALA A 202 -12.31 11.52 63.06
N ASN A 203 -11.21 11.04 62.47
CA ASN A 203 -10.02 10.66 63.23
C ASN A 203 -9.39 11.86 63.95
N LEU A 204 -9.30 13.01 63.27
CA LEU A 204 -8.72 14.23 63.85
C LEU A 204 -9.60 14.88 64.93
N ASN A 205 -10.93 14.70 64.87
CA ASN A 205 -11.87 15.38 65.77
C ASN A 205 -12.53 14.52 66.84
N SER A 206 -12.57 13.18 66.70
CA SER A 206 -13.40 12.33 67.57
C SER A 206 -12.90 12.21 69.01
N GLY A 207 -11.67 12.60 69.33
CA GLY A 207 -11.08 12.44 70.68
C GLY A 207 -10.95 10.98 71.13
N ILE A 208 -11.32 10.02 70.28
CA ILE A 208 -11.16 8.57 70.47
C ILE A 208 -9.73 8.22 70.02
N ALA A 209 -9.15 7.19 70.66
CA ALA A 209 -7.74 6.78 70.56
C ALA A 209 -7.03 7.14 69.22
N PRO A 210 -5.83 7.73 69.26
CA PRO A 210 -5.12 8.17 68.07
C PRO A 210 -4.89 7.02 67.10
N ALA A 211 -4.98 7.30 65.80
CA ALA A 211 -4.70 6.31 64.77
C ALA A 211 -3.35 5.63 65.02
N ASN A 212 -3.33 4.30 65.07
CA ASN A 212 -2.11 3.52 65.20
C ASN A 212 -1.98 2.59 63.98
N PRO A 213 -0.98 2.78 63.10
CA PRO A 213 0.08 3.78 63.17
C PRO A 213 -0.35 5.23 62.87
N ALA A 214 0.39 6.19 63.43
CA ALA A 214 0.06 7.63 63.37
C ALA A 214 0.08 8.25 61.96
N PHE A 215 0.67 7.56 60.97
CA PHE A 215 0.70 8.04 59.58
C PHE A 215 -0.61 7.76 58.81
N LEU A 216 -1.51 6.92 59.33
CA LEU A 216 -2.73 6.50 58.62
C LEU A 216 -3.64 7.67 58.17
N PRO A 217 -3.89 8.72 58.98
CA PRO A 217 -4.69 9.85 58.53
C PRO A 217 -4.06 10.60 57.34
N TYR A 218 -2.73 10.73 57.33
CA TYR A 218 -2.00 11.35 56.22
C TYR A 218 -2.06 10.50 54.95
N LEU A 219 -1.99 9.18 55.08
CA LEU A 219 -2.18 8.25 53.96
C LEU A 219 -3.61 8.34 53.39
N GLY A 220 -4.61 8.44 54.26
CA GLY A 220 -6.00 8.68 53.85
C GLY A 220 -6.17 10.00 53.10
N LEU A 221 -5.55 11.08 53.59
CA LEU A 221 -5.56 12.39 52.93
C LEU A 221 -4.90 12.32 51.55
N PHE A 222 -3.71 11.72 51.46
CA PHE A 222 -3.01 11.51 50.20
C PHE A 222 -3.85 10.71 49.20
N SER A 223 -4.46 9.61 49.66
CA SER A 223 -5.32 8.78 48.82
C SER A 223 -6.55 9.55 48.30
N GLY A 224 -7.19 10.36 49.15
CA GLY A 224 -8.27 11.26 48.76
C GLY A 224 -7.83 12.25 47.67
N LEU A 225 -6.67 12.88 47.83
CA LEU A 225 -6.12 13.83 46.84
C LEU A 225 -5.81 13.15 45.49
N VAL A 226 -5.24 11.94 45.51
CA VAL A 226 -5.01 11.15 44.29
C VAL A 226 -6.32 10.86 43.57
N LEU A 227 -7.36 10.44 44.29
CA LEU A 227 -8.68 10.20 43.71
C LEU A 227 -9.28 11.46 43.11
N VAL A 228 -9.16 12.61 43.77
CA VAL A 228 -9.57 13.91 43.22
C VAL A 228 -8.84 14.21 41.92
N GLY A 229 -7.53 13.98 41.86
CA GLY A 229 -6.75 14.12 40.63
C GLY A 229 -7.25 13.22 39.49
N LEU A 230 -7.58 11.95 39.80
CA LEU A 230 -8.16 11.02 38.83
C LEU A 230 -9.55 11.44 38.35
N ILE A 231 -10.38 12.01 39.22
CA ILE A 231 -11.69 12.58 38.85
C ILE A 231 -11.48 13.70 37.83
N PHE A 232 -10.61 14.66 38.12
CA PHE A 232 -10.32 15.77 37.20
C PHE A 232 -9.78 15.26 35.86
N LYS A 233 -8.89 14.26 35.86
CA LYS A 233 -8.39 13.63 34.64
C LYS A 233 -9.54 13.03 33.80
N ASN A 234 -10.41 12.23 34.41
CA ASN A 234 -11.54 11.59 33.70
C ASN A 234 -12.54 12.62 33.17
N ILE A 235 -12.81 13.69 33.94
CA ILE A 235 -13.67 14.80 33.49
C ILE A 235 -13.01 15.51 32.30
N TYR A 236 -11.72 15.81 32.39
CA TYR A 236 -10.98 16.45 31.31
C TYR A 236 -11.05 15.62 30.03
N GLU A 237 -10.75 14.32 30.09
CA GLU A 237 -10.85 13.40 28.95
C GLU A 237 -12.27 13.39 28.35
N LEU A 238 -13.32 13.37 29.18
CA LEU A 238 -14.70 13.41 28.72
C LEU A 238 -15.05 14.70 27.96
N LEU A 239 -14.39 15.82 28.29
CA LEU A 239 -14.61 17.14 27.70
C LEU A 239 -13.71 17.44 26.49
N THR A 240 -12.57 16.76 26.35
CA THR A 240 -11.61 17.06 25.30
C THR A 240 -11.55 16.02 24.19
N VAL A 241 -11.87 14.75 24.47
CA VAL A 241 -11.75 13.68 23.48
C VAL A 241 -12.85 13.77 22.44
N VAL A 242 -12.49 13.67 21.16
CA VAL A 242 -13.42 13.63 20.02
C VAL A 242 -14.39 12.46 20.20
N ASN A 243 -15.69 12.72 20.12
CA ASN A 243 -16.74 11.71 20.30
C ASN A 243 -17.48 11.38 18.99
N ARG A 244 -17.26 12.17 17.94
CA ARG A 244 -17.83 11.97 16.63
C ARG A 244 -16.85 12.41 15.56
N ILE A 245 -16.68 11.63 14.51
CA ILE A 245 -15.98 12.05 13.30
C ILE A 245 -17.01 12.05 12.18
N VAL A 246 -17.23 13.20 11.55
CA VAL A 246 -18.20 13.34 10.45
C VAL A 246 -17.42 13.43 9.15
N ILE A 247 -17.83 12.62 8.19
CA ILE A 247 -17.28 12.59 6.84
C ILE A 247 -18.39 13.03 5.89
N ASP A 248 -18.20 14.21 5.34
CA ASP A 248 -19.13 14.80 4.39
C ASP A 248 -18.63 14.52 2.97
N ARG A 249 -19.39 13.66 2.28
CA ARG A 249 -19.09 13.22 0.92
C ARG A 249 -19.21 14.34 -0.10
N GLN A 250 -20.14 15.28 0.09
CA GLN A 250 -20.37 16.35 -0.88
C GLN A 250 -19.27 17.40 -0.82
N ALA A 251 -18.91 17.80 0.40
CA ALA A 251 -17.84 18.76 0.62
C ALA A 251 -16.44 18.12 0.67
N ARG A 252 -16.35 16.78 0.47
CA ARG A 252 -15.13 15.98 0.59
C ARG A 252 -14.30 16.37 1.81
N GLN A 253 -14.93 16.43 2.98
CA GLN A 253 -14.30 16.90 4.21
C GLN A 253 -14.48 15.89 5.34
N ILE A 254 -13.47 15.80 6.20
CA ILE A 254 -13.50 15.01 7.41
C ILE A 254 -13.23 15.90 8.62
N GLN A 255 -14.11 15.82 9.61
CA GLN A 255 -14.06 16.67 10.81
C GLN A 255 -14.21 15.83 12.08
N GLY A 256 -13.33 16.08 13.06
CA GLY A 256 -13.48 15.56 14.40
C GLY A 256 -14.25 16.54 15.27
N GLN A 257 -15.33 16.08 15.87
CA GLN A 257 -16.22 16.88 16.69
C GLN A 257 -16.24 16.40 18.15
N HIS A 258 -16.42 17.35 19.06
CA HIS A 258 -16.87 17.07 20.43
C HIS A 258 -18.26 17.67 20.61
N GLY A 259 -19.27 16.81 20.64
CA GLY A 259 -20.66 17.26 20.58
C GLY A 259 -20.95 17.90 19.22
N THR A 260 -21.27 19.19 19.20
CA THR A 260 -21.52 19.98 17.98
C THR A 260 -20.33 20.83 17.54
N ARG A 261 -19.26 20.89 18.35
CA ARG A 261 -18.12 21.78 18.09
C ARG A 261 -17.04 21.05 17.29
N PRO A 262 -16.62 21.55 16.12
CA PRO A 262 -15.47 21.01 15.41
C PRO A 262 -14.19 21.29 16.19
N ARG A 263 -13.37 20.26 16.39
CA ARG A 263 -12.03 20.35 17.00
C ARG A 263 -10.94 20.42 15.94
N TRP A 264 -11.15 19.76 14.82
CA TRP A 264 -10.28 19.80 13.65
C TRP A 264 -11.10 19.43 12.42
N THR A 265 -10.63 19.92 11.28
CA THR A 265 -11.19 19.64 9.95
C THR A 265 -10.04 19.46 8.98
N HIS A 266 -10.19 18.55 8.04
CA HIS A 266 -9.30 18.37 6.89
C HIS A 266 -10.15 18.19 5.64
N HIS A 267 -9.70 18.77 4.52
CA HIS A 267 -10.34 18.58 3.22
C HIS A 267 -9.66 17.46 2.43
N GLY A 268 -10.40 16.78 1.57
CA GLY A 268 -9.93 15.62 0.80
C GLY A 268 -8.77 15.96 -0.15
N ASP A 269 -8.65 17.21 -0.58
CA ASP A 269 -7.51 17.72 -1.33
C ASP A 269 -6.24 17.85 -0.49
N GLU A 270 -6.35 18.03 0.83
CA GLU A 270 -5.23 18.02 1.79
C GLU A 270 -4.79 16.59 2.13
N LEU A 271 -5.60 15.58 1.80
CA LEU A 271 -5.33 14.18 2.09
C LEU A 271 -4.61 13.50 0.93
N GLN A 272 -3.53 12.78 1.25
CA GLN A 272 -2.83 11.93 0.30
C GLN A 272 -3.44 10.53 0.25
N ALA A 273 -3.78 9.97 1.41
CA ALA A 273 -4.25 8.61 1.56
C ALA A 273 -4.89 8.40 2.95
N ILE A 274 -5.64 7.31 3.08
CA ILE A 274 -6.03 6.73 4.38
C ILE A 274 -5.15 5.51 4.62
N TYR A 275 -4.58 5.41 5.82
CA TYR A 275 -3.78 4.26 6.24
C TYR A 275 -4.52 3.48 7.31
N ILE A 276 -4.52 2.17 7.17
CA ILE A 276 -4.93 1.22 8.19
C ILE A 276 -3.69 0.43 8.56
N SER A 277 -3.22 0.53 9.80
CA SER A 277 -2.13 -0.31 10.29
C SER A 277 -2.70 -1.36 11.22
N GLN A 278 -2.46 -2.65 10.95
CA GLN A 278 -2.90 -3.74 11.82
C GLN A 278 -1.76 -4.66 12.23
N VAL A 279 -1.75 -5.01 13.51
CA VAL A 279 -0.87 -6.03 14.07
C VAL A 279 -1.62 -7.35 14.01
N VAL A 280 -1.16 -8.25 13.15
CA VAL A 280 -1.74 -9.57 12.93
C VAL A 280 -0.82 -10.65 13.48
N GLY A 281 -1.41 -11.70 14.03
CA GLY A 281 -0.63 -12.87 14.41
C GLY A 281 -1.47 -14.12 14.47
N LYS A 282 -0.79 -15.24 14.75
CA LYS A 282 -1.41 -16.55 14.80
C LYS A 282 -0.99 -17.26 16.07
N ARG A 283 -1.95 -17.57 16.94
CA ARG A 283 -1.71 -18.47 18.07
C ARG A 283 -1.66 -19.91 17.53
N ARG A 284 -0.80 -20.75 18.12
CA ARG A 284 -0.63 -22.16 17.71
C ARG A 284 -2.00 -22.87 17.72
N GLY A 285 -2.46 -23.30 16.56
CA GLY A 285 -3.75 -24.00 16.40
C GLY A 285 -4.99 -23.11 16.26
N SER A 286 -4.85 -21.77 16.25
CA SER A 286 -5.96 -20.84 16.01
C SER A 286 -5.94 -20.27 14.59
N LYS A 287 -7.06 -19.65 14.20
CA LYS A 287 -7.11 -18.78 13.02
C LYS A 287 -6.20 -17.56 13.22
N PRO A 288 -5.70 -16.95 12.12
CA PRO A 288 -5.09 -15.63 12.18
C PRO A 288 -6.06 -14.63 12.79
N ALA A 289 -5.54 -13.75 13.63
CA ALA A 289 -6.33 -12.72 14.25
C ALA A 289 -5.58 -11.39 14.26
N THR A 290 -6.34 -10.32 14.15
CA THR A 290 -5.85 -8.95 14.32
C THR A 290 -5.86 -8.63 15.81
N TYR A 291 -4.72 -8.29 16.41
CA TYR A 291 -4.62 -7.92 17.82
C TYR A 291 -4.87 -6.43 18.06
N TYR A 292 -4.51 -5.62 17.08
CA TYR A 292 -4.61 -4.17 17.13
C TYR A 292 -4.80 -3.63 15.72
N GLY A 293 -5.67 -2.65 15.55
CA GLY A 293 -5.80 -1.88 14.32
C GLY A 293 -5.84 -0.39 14.63
N GLU A 294 -5.22 0.41 13.78
CA GLU A 294 -5.33 1.87 13.81
C GLU A 294 -5.70 2.42 12.44
N LEU A 295 -6.46 3.50 12.44
CA LEU A 295 -6.88 4.20 11.23
C LEU A 295 -6.35 5.63 11.28
N ASN A 296 -5.58 5.99 10.27
CA ASN A 296 -4.85 7.24 10.17
C ASN A 296 -5.14 7.95 8.84
N LEU A 297 -5.17 9.28 8.85
CA LEU A 297 -5.13 10.09 7.64
C LEU A 297 -3.70 10.50 7.34
N HIS A 298 -3.25 10.29 6.11
CA HIS A 298 -1.97 10.78 5.62
C HIS A 298 -2.15 12.14 4.95
N LEU A 299 -1.55 13.18 5.53
CA LEU A 299 -1.71 14.57 5.09
C LEU A 299 -0.63 14.94 4.06
N LYS A 300 -1.04 15.62 2.99
CA LYS A 300 -0.12 16.15 1.96
C LYS A 300 0.84 17.18 2.55
N GLY A 301 2.05 17.22 2.00
CA GLY A 301 3.07 18.26 2.26
C GLY A 301 3.98 18.02 3.46
N LYS A 302 3.46 17.56 4.61
CA LYS A 302 4.28 17.38 5.84
C LYS A 302 4.66 15.94 6.15
N ASN A 303 4.26 14.99 5.30
CA ASN A 303 4.37 13.55 5.58
C ASN A 303 3.87 13.19 7.00
N ALA A 304 2.77 13.83 7.40
CA ALA A 304 2.25 13.77 8.76
C ALA A 304 1.01 12.87 8.78
N PHE A 305 0.85 12.12 9.87
CA PHE A 305 -0.31 11.29 10.11
C PHE A 305 -1.22 11.93 11.15
N ARG A 306 -2.52 11.95 10.86
CA ARG A 306 -3.56 12.28 11.85
C ARG A 306 -4.25 10.98 12.24
N TYR A 307 -4.06 10.59 13.49
CA TYR A 307 -4.81 9.50 14.11
C TYR A 307 -6.31 9.81 14.14
N LEU A 308 -7.14 8.86 13.69
CA LEU A 308 -8.60 8.93 13.76
C LEU A 308 -9.16 8.05 14.86
N LEU A 309 -8.84 6.76 14.81
CA LEU A 309 -9.29 5.78 15.81
C LEU A 309 -8.36 4.57 15.84
N GLY A 310 -8.52 3.80 16.91
CA GLY A 310 -7.86 2.52 17.12
C GLY A 310 -8.93 1.52 17.52
N ALA A 311 -8.74 0.28 17.08
CA ALA A 311 -9.56 -0.87 17.39
C ALA A 311 -8.68 -1.89 18.13
N GLU A 312 -8.96 -2.09 19.41
CA GLU A 312 -8.23 -3.02 20.28
C GLU A 312 -8.88 -4.41 20.32
N GLN A 313 -9.90 -4.64 19.48
CA GLN A 313 -10.65 -5.88 19.47
C GLN A 313 -9.96 -6.94 18.62
N ILE A 314 -9.88 -8.17 19.16
CA ILE A 314 -9.38 -9.32 18.42
C ILE A 314 -10.41 -9.73 17.37
N GLU A 315 -10.09 -9.56 16.10
CA GLU A 315 -10.92 -9.99 14.97
C GLU A 315 -10.24 -11.17 14.27
N GLU A 316 -10.88 -12.34 14.35
CA GLU A 316 -10.44 -13.53 13.60
C GLU A 316 -10.87 -13.40 12.14
N TYR A 317 -9.95 -13.64 11.21
CA TYR A 317 -10.26 -13.60 9.78
C TYR A 317 -9.77 -14.88 9.09
N GLN A 318 -10.35 -15.17 7.92
CA GLN A 318 -9.89 -16.25 7.07
C GLN A 318 -8.74 -15.73 6.19
N ALA A 319 -7.52 -16.15 6.48
CA ALA A 319 -6.37 -15.94 5.58
C ALA A 319 -5.94 -17.28 4.98
N GLU A 320 -5.55 -17.29 3.70
CA GLU A 320 -4.80 -18.39 3.12
C GLU A 320 -3.42 -18.50 3.79
N ALA A 321 -2.89 -19.72 3.83
CA ALA A 321 -1.96 -20.21 4.85
C ALA A 321 -0.52 -19.68 4.80
N ASP A 322 -0.26 -18.53 4.19
CA ASP A 322 1.08 -17.94 4.16
C ASP A 322 1.37 -17.06 5.38
N SER A 323 2.62 -17.10 5.82
CA SER A 323 3.09 -16.41 7.03
C SER A 323 2.83 -14.90 6.92
N PRO A 324 2.48 -14.20 8.03
CA PRO A 324 2.30 -12.76 8.03
C PRO A 324 3.63 -12.11 7.69
N THR A 325 3.78 -11.70 6.43
CA THR A 325 4.88 -10.84 5.99
C THR A 325 4.44 -9.40 6.20
N ASP A 326 5.34 -8.61 6.77
CA ASP A 326 5.14 -7.17 6.91
C ASP A 326 5.05 -6.55 5.52
N GLU A 327 3.91 -5.97 5.19
CA GLU A 327 3.66 -5.44 3.85
C GLU A 327 2.77 -4.20 3.90
N VAL A 328 3.00 -3.28 2.97
CA VAL A 328 2.12 -2.13 2.71
C VAL A 328 1.52 -2.31 1.32
N VAL A 329 0.22 -2.55 1.28
CA VAL A 329 -0.53 -2.82 0.04
C VAL A 329 -1.70 -1.87 -0.11
N GLN A 330 -2.08 -1.55 -1.34
CA GLN A 330 -3.29 -0.77 -1.56
C GLN A 330 -4.51 -1.65 -1.27
N LEU A 331 -5.39 -1.17 -0.39
CA LEU A 331 -6.60 -1.89 -0.03
C LEU A 331 -7.71 -1.58 -1.04
N THR A 332 -8.35 -2.63 -1.55
CA THR A 332 -9.52 -2.50 -2.43
C THR A 332 -10.74 -3.19 -1.81
N ALA A 333 -11.92 -2.98 -2.40
CA ALA A 333 -13.15 -3.64 -1.96
C ALA A 333 -13.08 -5.19 -2.03
N ARG A 334 -12.11 -5.76 -2.77
CA ARG A 334 -11.93 -7.21 -2.89
C ARG A 334 -11.13 -7.82 -1.76
N ASP A 335 -10.27 -7.03 -1.12
CA ASP A 335 -9.18 -7.55 -0.30
C ASP A 335 -9.38 -7.30 1.20
N PHE A 336 -10.50 -6.67 1.59
CA PHE A 336 -10.77 -6.42 3.00
C PHE A 336 -11.22 -7.69 3.72
N THR A 337 -10.77 -7.83 4.96
CA THR A 337 -10.97 -8.98 5.83
C THR A 337 -11.52 -8.60 7.21
N THR A 338 -11.49 -7.30 7.56
CA THR A 338 -11.90 -6.78 8.86
C THR A 338 -12.85 -5.59 8.73
N ASN A 339 -13.65 -5.34 9.77
CA ASN A 339 -14.55 -4.19 9.79
C ASN A 339 -13.81 -2.85 9.79
N VAL A 340 -12.62 -2.78 10.39
CA VAL A 340 -11.77 -1.57 10.34
C VAL A 340 -11.37 -1.24 8.89
N GLN A 341 -11.00 -2.26 8.11
CA GLN A 341 -10.63 -2.12 6.70
C GLN A 341 -11.84 -1.70 5.85
N ALA A 342 -13.01 -2.31 6.06
CA ALA A 342 -14.24 -1.90 5.39
C ALA A 342 -14.65 -0.46 5.75
N ALA A 343 -14.50 -0.04 7.00
CA ALA A 343 -14.75 1.35 7.43
C ALA A 343 -13.83 2.34 6.69
N ALA A 344 -12.54 2.01 6.59
CA ALA A 344 -11.58 2.84 5.88
C ALA A 344 -11.88 2.94 4.37
N LEU A 345 -12.35 1.86 3.74
CA LEU A 345 -12.81 1.88 2.35
C LEU A 345 -14.03 2.78 2.16
N HIS A 346 -15.02 2.73 3.06
CA HIS A 346 -16.16 3.66 3.04
C HIS A 346 -15.71 5.12 3.15
N ILE A 347 -14.76 5.42 4.05
CA ILE A 347 -14.21 6.77 4.22
C ILE A 347 -13.41 7.19 2.98
N GLY A 348 -12.60 6.29 2.42
CA GLY A 348 -11.80 6.54 1.22
C GLY A 348 -12.67 6.83 0.00
N GLN A 349 -13.76 6.08 -0.18
CA GLN A 349 -14.77 6.34 -1.22
C GLN A 349 -15.48 7.68 -1.01
N ALA A 350 -15.77 8.07 0.24
CA ALA A 350 -16.42 9.34 0.53
C ALA A 350 -15.51 10.56 0.31
N LEU A 351 -14.19 10.40 0.50
CA LEU A 351 -13.21 11.47 0.34
C LEU A 351 -12.49 11.45 -1.02
N GLU A 352 -12.70 10.39 -1.80
CA GLU A 352 -12.04 10.09 -3.08
C GLU A 352 -10.51 10.06 -2.94
N VAL A 353 -10.03 9.28 -1.97
CA VAL A 353 -8.60 9.08 -1.70
C VAL A 353 -8.25 7.59 -1.61
N PRO A 354 -7.04 7.18 -2.01
CA PRO A 354 -6.63 5.79 -1.91
C PRO A 354 -6.51 5.34 -0.45
N VAL A 355 -6.77 4.06 -0.23
CA VAL A 355 -6.67 3.41 1.07
C VAL A 355 -5.51 2.42 1.03
N TRP A 356 -4.63 2.49 2.02
CA TRP A 356 -3.46 1.64 2.16
C TRP A 356 -3.58 0.82 3.44
N TYR A 357 -3.17 -0.44 3.34
CA TYR A 357 -3.13 -1.39 4.43
C TYR A 357 -1.67 -1.72 4.76
N ASP A 358 -1.26 -1.38 5.97
CA ASP A 358 0.04 -1.68 6.57
C ASP A 358 -0.14 -2.84 7.55
N ARG A 359 0.26 -4.04 7.10
CA ARG A 359 0.19 -5.26 7.91
C ARG A 359 1.50 -5.45 8.65
N ARG A 360 1.43 -5.68 9.95
CA ARG A 360 2.59 -5.96 10.82
C ARG A 360 2.39 -7.27 11.55
N SER A 361 3.44 -8.08 11.62
CA SER A 361 3.47 -9.31 12.40
C SER A 361 3.58 -9.03 13.91
N ALA A 362 2.85 -9.80 14.73
CA ALA A 362 2.79 -9.69 16.19
C ALA A 362 3.96 -10.38 16.93
#